data_AF-A0A950AL61-F1
#
_entry.id   AF-A0A950AL61-F1
#
_cell.length_a   1.000
_cell.length_b   1.000
_cell.length_c   1.000
_cell.angle_alpha   90.00
_cell.angle_beta   90.00
_cell.angle_gamma   90.00
#
_symmetry.space_group_name_H-M   'P 1'
#
loop_
_entity.id
_entity.type
_entity.pdbx_description
1 polymer ?
#
loop_
_entity_poly.entity_id
_entity_poly.type
_entity_poly.pdbx_seq_one_letter_code
_entity_poly.pdbx_strand_id
1 'polypeptide(L)'
;MATMAERHPAEKVAFHWDDPLRLDLQLTDVEREVQQKAFEYAQEFLLPRVVEATRTENYKDVPSILKEMGERGFLGINLHGFGFRGLNHVCYGLVAREFERVDSGYRTLYSVQSSLAIEAI
;
A
#
# COMPACT_ATOMS: atom_id res chain seq x y z
N MET A 1 37.15 41.59 -19.18
CA MET A 1 36.82 41.25 -17.79
C MET A 1 35.35 40.85 -17.73
N ALA A 2 35.05 39.55 -17.68
CA ALA A 2 33.68 39.07 -17.46
C ALA A 2 33.56 38.61 -16.01
N THR A 3 32.59 39.18 -15.31
CA THR A 3 32.28 38.97 -13.89
C THR A 3 31.82 37.54 -13.62
N MET A 4 32.47 36.89 -12.65
CA MET A 4 32.04 35.58 -12.13
C MET A 4 30.72 35.73 -11.38
N ALA A 5 29.69 35.02 -11.84
CA ALA A 5 28.42 34.92 -11.14
C ALA A 5 28.64 34.24 -9.78
N GLU A 6 28.27 34.91 -8.70
CA GLU A 6 28.27 34.34 -7.36
C GLU A 6 27.32 33.13 -7.30
N ARG A 7 27.87 31.95 -6.97
CA ARG A 7 27.05 30.79 -6.65
C ARG A 7 26.42 31.01 -5.27
N HIS A 8 25.11 31.21 -5.24
CA HIS A 8 24.34 31.10 -4.00
C HIS A 8 24.59 29.72 -3.37
N PRO A 9 24.93 29.65 -2.07
CA PRO A 9 25.03 28.36 -1.39
C PRO A 9 23.66 27.69 -1.43
N ALA A 10 23.58 26.52 -2.06
CA ALA A 10 22.35 25.73 -2.05
C ALA A 10 21.98 25.41 -0.60
N GLU A 11 20.75 25.73 -0.22
CA GLU A 11 20.21 25.38 1.09
C GLU A 11 20.29 23.86 1.26
N LYS A 12 20.87 23.40 2.38
CA LYS A 12 20.98 21.96 2.67
C LYS A 12 19.60 21.42 3.01
N VAL A 13 18.93 20.86 2.01
CA VAL A 13 17.67 20.11 2.21
C VAL A 13 17.94 18.91 3.12
N ALA A 14 17.08 18.70 4.11
CA ALA A 14 17.18 17.54 4.98
C ALA A 14 17.06 16.24 4.17
N PHE A 15 18.00 15.32 4.39
CA PHE A 15 17.98 14.00 3.75
C PHE A 15 17.17 13.01 4.61
N HIS A 16 16.24 12.28 3.98
CA HIS A 16 15.42 11.27 4.64
C HIS A 16 15.89 9.91 4.16
N TRP A 17 16.45 9.10 5.05
CA TRP A 17 17.10 7.83 4.67
C TRP A 17 16.09 6.74 4.31
N ASP A 18 14.89 6.84 4.85
CA ASP A 18 13.73 5.96 4.66
C ASP A 18 12.91 6.33 3.42
N ASP A 19 13.08 7.56 2.91
CA ASP A 19 12.53 8.02 1.63
C ASP A 19 13.51 8.95 0.87
N PRO A 20 14.64 8.41 0.36
CA PRO A 20 15.71 9.23 -0.23
C PRO A 20 15.29 10.08 -1.43
N LEU A 21 14.32 9.59 -2.21
CA LEU A 21 13.82 10.23 -3.42
C LEU A 21 12.46 10.91 -3.24
N ARG A 22 11.98 11.01 -1.99
CA ARG A 22 10.74 11.69 -1.63
C ARG A 22 9.52 11.13 -2.38
N LEU A 23 9.36 9.81 -2.39
CA LEU A 23 8.17 9.14 -2.90
C LEU A 23 6.90 9.76 -2.31
N ASP A 24 6.88 10.09 -1.02
CA ASP A 24 5.70 10.71 -0.38
C ASP A 24 5.28 12.02 -1.06
N LEU A 25 6.24 12.83 -1.53
CA LEU A 25 5.97 14.09 -2.22
C LEU A 25 5.52 13.89 -3.68
N GLN A 26 5.65 12.67 -4.21
CA GLN A 26 5.20 12.32 -5.56
C GLN A 26 3.78 11.73 -5.56
N LEU A 27 3.25 11.40 -4.38
CA LEU A 27 1.91 10.85 -4.22
C LEU A 27 0.87 11.96 -4.09
N THR A 28 -0.28 11.76 -4.72
CA THR A 28 -1.48 12.54 -4.50
C THR A 28 -2.03 12.34 -3.09
N ASP A 29 -2.88 13.26 -2.62
CA ASP A 29 -3.53 13.15 -1.30
C ASP A 29 -4.34 11.85 -1.16
N VAL A 30 -5.01 11.43 -2.23
CA VAL A 30 -5.80 10.19 -2.26
C VAL A 30 -4.89 8.95 -2.14
N GLU A 31 -3.75 8.94 -2.84
CA GLU A 31 -2.79 7.84 -2.75
C GLU A 31 -2.17 7.73 -1.36
N ARG A 32 -1.82 8.87 -0.75
CA ARG A 32 -1.31 8.89 0.64
C ARG A 32 -2.36 8.42 1.64
N GLU A 33 -3.62 8.85 1.47
CA GLU A 33 -4.72 8.38 2.32
C GLU A 33 -4.93 6.86 2.19
N VAL A 34 -4.88 6.32 0.97
CA VAL A 34 -4.97 4.87 0.73
C VAL A 34 -3.80 4.13 1.37
N GLN A 35 -2.58 4.61 1.19
CA GLN A 35 -1.39 4.02 1.80
C GLN A 35 -1.52 4.00 3.33
N GLN A 36 -1.91 5.13 3.94
CA GLN A 36 -2.07 5.24 5.38
C GLN A 36 -3.12 4.27 5.93
N LYS A 37 -4.29 4.18 5.27
CA LYS A 37 -5.34 3.23 5.66
C LYS A 37 -4.91 1.77 5.52
N ALA A 38 -4.17 1.44 4.46
CA ALA A 38 -3.64 0.10 4.26
C ALA A 38 -2.58 -0.24 5.31
N PHE A 39 -1.73 0.71 5.66
CA PHE A 39 -0.74 0.58 6.73
C PHE A 39 -1.41 0.33 8.08
N GLU A 40 -2.38 1.15 8.47
CA GLU A 40 -3.14 0.98 9.72
C GLU A 40 -3.78 -0.40 9.80
N TYR A 41 -4.47 -0.82 8.73
CA TYR A 41 -5.06 -2.15 8.69
C TYR A 41 -4.01 -3.26 8.81
N ALA A 42 -2.89 -3.13 8.10
CA ALA A 42 -1.81 -4.12 8.15
C ALA A 42 -1.20 -4.23 9.55
N GLN A 43 -0.92 -3.10 10.21
CA GLN A 43 -0.32 -3.10 11.55
C GLN A 43 -1.28 -3.54 12.65
N GLU A 44 -2.54 -3.10 12.60
CA GLU A 44 -3.50 -3.35 13.68
C GLU A 44 -4.18 -4.71 13.57
N PHE A 45 -4.40 -5.21 12.35
CA PHE A 45 -5.21 -6.40 12.10
C PHE A 45 -4.39 -7.57 11.53
N LEU A 46 -3.46 -7.33 10.60
CA LEU A 46 -2.71 -8.43 9.98
C LEU A 46 -1.50 -8.86 10.84
N LEU A 47 -0.73 -7.89 11.34
CA LEU A 47 0.50 -8.14 12.09
C LEU A 47 0.30 -9.00 13.34
N PRO A 48 -0.77 -8.84 14.15
CA PRO A 48 -0.96 -9.71 15.32
C PRO A 48 -1.23 -11.17 14.97
N ARG A 49 -1.65 -11.46 13.73
CA ARG A 49 -2.08 -12.79 13.27
C ARG A 49 -0.94 -13.58 12.64
N VAL A 50 0.00 -12.91 11.98
CA VAL A 50 1.00 -13.56 11.11
C VAL A 50 1.89 -14.57 11.84
N VAL A 51 2.36 -14.25 13.06
CA VAL A 51 3.39 -15.07 13.74
C VAL A 51 2.89 -16.48 14.01
N GLU A 52 1.67 -16.61 14.51
CA GLU A 52 1.08 -17.91 14.81
C GLU A 52 0.55 -18.60 13.55
N ALA A 53 -0.10 -17.84 12.65
CA ALA A 53 -0.63 -18.37 11.40
C ALA A 53 0.49 -19.01 10.55
N THR A 54 1.62 -18.33 10.38
CA THR A 54 2.76 -18.85 9.62
C THR A 54 3.46 -19.99 10.35
N ARG A 55 3.65 -19.91 11.67
CA ARG A 55 4.30 -20.98 12.45
C ARG A 55 3.52 -22.30 12.41
N THR A 56 2.20 -22.22 12.44
CA THR A 56 1.31 -23.39 12.52
C THR A 56 0.69 -23.77 11.18
N GLU A 57 1.00 -23.02 10.12
CA GLU A 57 0.39 -23.14 8.79
C GLU A 57 -1.15 -23.09 8.83
N ASN A 58 -1.72 -22.40 9.82
CA ASN A 58 -3.15 -22.32 10.05
C ASN A 58 -3.69 -20.93 9.72
N TYR A 59 -4.34 -20.83 8.55
CA TYR A 59 -4.92 -19.59 8.02
C TYR A 59 -6.45 -19.55 8.14
N LYS A 60 -7.01 -20.07 9.24
CA LYS A 60 -8.46 -20.10 9.49
C LYS A 60 -9.16 -18.72 9.45
N ASP A 61 -8.41 -17.65 9.67
CA ASP A 61 -8.93 -16.28 9.70
C ASP A 61 -9.03 -15.63 8.30
N VAL A 62 -8.62 -16.33 7.23
CA VAL A 62 -8.68 -15.81 5.84
C VAL A 62 -10.09 -15.34 5.44
N PRO A 63 -11.19 -16.06 5.74
CA PRO A 63 -12.53 -15.57 5.42
C PRO A 63 -12.87 -14.23 6.10
N SER A 64 -12.51 -14.05 7.37
CA SER A 64 -12.70 -12.77 8.07
C SER A 64 -11.80 -11.68 7.51
N ILE A 65 -10.54 -11.99 7.17
CA ILE A 65 -9.59 -11.04 6.57
C ILE A 65 -10.11 -10.54 5.21
N LEU A 66 -10.63 -11.42 4.35
CA LEU A 66 -11.22 -11.02 3.07
C LEU A 66 -12.43 -10.10 3.27
N LYS A 67 -13.28 -10.40 4.26
CA LYS A 67 -14.42 -9.55 4.61
C LYS A 67 -13.95 -8.18 5.11
N GLU A 68 -12.99 -8.14 6.03
CA GLU A 68 -12.37 -6.90 6.54
C GLU A 68 -11.78 -6.05 5.40
N MET A 69 -11.06 -6.68 4.45
CA MET A 69 -10.51 -6.01 3.27
C MET A 69 -11.58 -5.45 2.34
N GLY A 70 -12.67 -6.20 2.13
CA GLY A 70 -13.82 -5.77 1.30
C GLY A 70 -14.56 -4.58 1.91
N GLU A 71 -14.86 -4.64 3.22
CA GLU A 71 -15.51 -3.55 3.96
C GLU A 71 -14.70 -2.24 3.94
N ARG A 72 -13.37 -2.34 3.83
CA ARG A 72 -12.46 -1.19 3.73
C ARG A 72 -12.23 -0.71 2.30
N GLY A 73 -12.80 -1.40 1.32
CA GLY A 73 -12.69 -1.05 -0.10
C GLY A 73 -11.29 -1.27 -0.69
N PHE A 74 -10.52 -2.23 -0.15
CA PHE A 74 -9.22 -2.59 -0.71
C PHE A 74 -9.35 -3.54 -1.89
N LEU A 75 -10.28 -4.51 -1.84
CA LEU A 75 -10.47 -5.49 -2.90
C LEU A 75 -10.97 -4.83 -4.19
N GLY A 76 -10.30 -5.08 -5.31
CA GLY A 76 -10.64 -4.47 -6.60
C GLY A 76 -10.55 -2.94 -6.60
N ILE A 77 -9.68 -2.34 -5.77
CA ILE A 77 -9.60 -0.88 -5.57
C ILE A 77 -9.45 -0.07 -6.87
N ASN A 78 -8.82 -0.64 -7.88
CA ASN A 78 -8.57 -0.05 -9.19
C ASN A 78 -9.62 -0.39 -10.26
N LEU A 79 -10.66 -1.14 -9.91
CA LEU A 79 -11.75 -1.52 -10.81
C LEU A 79 -12.90 -0.53 -10.71
N HIS A 80 -13.66 -0.38 -11.80
CA HIS A 80 -14.80 0.53 -11.89
C HIS A 80 -16.13 -0.23 -11.90
N GLY A 81 -17.19 0.40 -11.39
CA GLY A 81 -18.52 -0.21 -11.31
C GLY A 81 -18.66 -1.15 -10.11
N PHE A 82 -19.84 -1.78 -9.97
CA PHE A 82 -20.13 -2.80 -8.94
C PHE A 82 -19.80 -2.42 -7.49
N GLY A 83 -19.71 -1.13 -7.17
CA GLY A 83 -19.35 -0.63 -5.84
C GLY A 83 -17.84 -0.53 -5.57
N PHE A 84 -16.98 -0.83 -6.55
CA PHE A 84 -15.54 -0.61 -6.46
C PHE A 84 -15.17 0.87 -6.52
N ARG A 85 -14.01 1.22 -5.93
CA ARG A 85 -13.59 2.62 -5.77
C ARG A 85 -13.09 3.28 -7.05
N GLY A 86 -12.70 2.51 -8.08
CA GLY A 86 -12.21 3.05 -9.35
C GLY A 86 -10.98 3.93 -9.22
N LEU A 87 -10.07 3.62 -8.28
CA LEU A 87 -8.82 4.34 -8.10
C LEU A 87 -7.75 3.87 -9.11
N ASN A 88 -6.56 4.47 -9.04
CA ASN A 88 -5.48 4.15 -9.97
C ASN A 88 -4.65 2.93 -9.52
N HIS A 89 -3.78 2.45 -10.42
CA HIS A 89 -2.87 1.34 -10.13
C HIS A 89 -1.81 1.67 -9.08
N VAL A 90 -1.50 2.95 -8.85
CA VAL A 90 -0.60 3.37 -7.76
C VAL A 90 -1.23 3.03 -6.42
N CYS A 91 -2.53 3.30 -6.24
CA CYS A 91 -3.29 2.91 -5.04
C CYS A 91 -3.26 1.38 -4.83
N TYR A 92 -3.48 0.58 -5.88
CA TYR A 92 -3.34 -0.88 -5.80
C TYR A 92 -1.94 -1.30 -5.33
N GLY A 93 -0.89 -0.71 -5.91
CA GLY A 93 0.50 -0.99 -5.53
C GLY A 93 0.84 -0.57 -4.10
N LEU A 94 0.30 0.55 -3.62
CA LEU A 94 0.49 1.03 -2.25
C LEU A 94 -0.18 0.09 -1.23
N VAL A 95 -1.40 -0.39 -1.52
CA VAL A 95 -2.06 -1.41 -0.68
C VAL A 95 -1.24 -2.69 -0.64
N ALA A 96 -0.79 -3.19 -1.80
CA ALA A 96 0.06 -4.37 -1.88
C ALA A 96 1.36 -4.20 -1.07
N ARG A 97 2.02 -3.04 -1.16
CA ARG A 97 3.22 -2.70 -0.38
C ARG A 97 2.96 -2.80 1.12
N GLU A 98 1.87 -2.23 1.62
CA GLU A 98 1.58 -2.24 3.06
C GLU A 98 1.16 -3.62 3.58
N PHE A 99 0.48 -4.43 2.77
CA PHE A 99 0.15 -5.80 3.17
C PHE A 99 1.40 -6.70 3.17
N GLU A 100 2.26 -6.57 2.16
CA GLU A 100 3.51 -7.33 2.07
C GLU A 100 4.55 -6.90 3.10
N ARG A 101 4.45 -5.67 3.63
CA ARG A 101 5.23 -5.25 4.80
C ARG A 101 5.03 -6.18 6.00
N VAL A 102 3.85 -6.79 6.12
CA VAL A 102 3.56 -7.78 7.16
C VAL A 102 3.89 -9.18 6.68
N ASP A 103 3.31 -9.61 5.55
CA ASP A 103 3.52 -10.96 5.01
C ASP A 103 3.14 -11.06 3.53
N SER A 104 3.97 -11.74 2.74
CA SER A 104 3.71 -11.99 1.31
C SER A 104 2.46 -12.85 1.07
N GLY A 105 2.04 -13.68 2.02
CA GLY A 105 0.80 -14.47 1.97
C GLY A 105 -0.44 -13.59 1.99
N TYR A 106 -0.49 -12.55 2.83
CA TYR A 106 -1.60 -11.59 2.82
C TYR A 106 -1.66 -10.77 1.54
N ARG A 107 -0.51 -10.38 0.98
CA ARG A 107 -0.47 -9.75 -0.35
C ARG A 107 -0.88 -10.71 -1.46
N THR A 108 -0.57 -12.01 -1.36
CA THR A 108 -1.06 -13.03 -2.31
C THR A 108 -2.58 -13.15 -2.25
N LEU A 109 -3.16 -13.23 -1.05
CA LEU A 109 -4.60 -13.27 -0.86
C LEU A 109 -5.28 -12.06 -1.51
N TYR A 110 -4.74 -10.86 -1.27
CA TYR A 110 -5.20 -9.62 -1.87
C TYR A 110 -5.13 -9.63 -3.40
N SER A 111 -4.00 -10.06 -3.95
CA SER A 111 -3.75 -10.08 -5.40
C SER A 111 -4.60 -11.13 -6.12
N VAL A 112 -4.71 -12.36 -5.58
CA VAL A 112 -5.57 -13.41 -6.15
C VAL A 112 -7.01 -12.93 -6.19
N GLN A 113 -7.51 -12.40 -5.08
CA GLN A 113 -8.90 -11.95 -5.01
C GLN A 113 -9.17 -10.79 -5.98
N SER A 114 -8.29 -9.79 -6.02
CA SER A 114 -8.52 -8.59 -6.84
C SER A 114 -8.26 -8.84 -8.33
N SER A 115 -7.12 -9.43 -8.68
CA SER A 115 -6.61 -9.48 -10.05
C SER A 115 -6.85 -10.81 -10.76
N LEU A 116 -7.11 -11.90 -10.03
CA LEU A 116 -7.33 -13.23 -10.63
C LEU A 116 -8.76 -13.75 -10.47
N ALA A 117 -9.52 -13.23 -9.51
CA ALA A 117 -10.92 -13.58 -9.32
C ALA A 117 -11.85 -12.47 -9.79
N ILE A 118 -11.78 -11.27 -9.19
CA ILE A 118 -12.72 -10.18 -9.50
C ILE A 118 -12.50 -9.67 -10.93
N GLU A 119 -11.26 -9.37 -11.33
CA GLU A 119 -10.96 -8.84 -12.67
C GLU A 119 -11.25 -9.84 -13.81
N ALA A 120 -11.36 -11.13 -13.49
CA ALA A 120 -11.67 -12.18 -14.47
C ALA A 120 -13.18 -12.32 -14.78
N ILE A 121 -14.04 -11.56 -14.09
CA ILE A 121 -15.51 -11.60 -14.20
C ILE A 121 -16.01 -10.33 -14.90
#